data_AF-A0A524HRA5-F1
#
_entry.id   AF-A0A524HRA5-F1
#
_cell.length_a   1.000
_cell.length_b   1.000
_cell.length_c   1.000
_cell.angle_alpha   90.00
_cell.angle_beta   90.00
_cell.angle_gamma   90.00
#
_symmetry.space_group_name_H-M   'P 1'
#
loop_
_entity.id
_entity.type
_entity.pdbx_description
1 polymer ?
#
loop_
_entity_poly.entity_id
_entity_poly.type
_entity_poly.pdbx_seq_one_letter_code
_entity_poly.pdbx_strand_id
1 'polypeptide(L)'
;EFFHEDRSIYSPRHTLDRLVDDGKVVLHRGLLVESWTEDETGVRVFARDIATQASTTFETRTLLLAAGAINTSKIVLQSHDDYHTSLPLLENPALQLPLVLPEAFGQPLQTDAFGLVQLNLIWDSPSYAARLQGSIMEITAPRRGEFFASLPYAARDNLALIRHLLPAMIVMQLFFPGSSQEPGTLQLQRNGRLRITGHPNTLDLTRLQFLLRYLRKLGAWSFPRLIVRVPTGHAVHYAGSLPMRAVPAQYQCDATGRLHGTLNVYIADSASFSDLPAKNMSFAMMANAMRIAHTVAAQIRRA
;
A
#
# COMPACT_ATOMS: atom_id res chain seq x y z
N GLU A 1 8.24 13.28 10.13
CA GLU A 1 7.09 13.18 11.04
C GLU A 1 5.81 13.36 10.24
N PHE A 2 4.97 12.32 10.11
CA PHE A 2 3.67 12.40 9.39
C PHE A 2 2.47 12.51 10.34
N PHE A 3 2.73 12.51 11.64
CA PHE A 3 1.70 12.56 12.68
C PHE A 3 1.92 13.82 13.53
N HIS A 4 1.44 14.95 13.03
CA HIS A 4 1.31 16.16 13.85
C HIS A 4 0.12 15.98 14.82
N GLU A 5 0.20 16.61 16.00
CA GLU A 5 -0.89 16.67 16.98
C GLU A 5 -2.02 17.65 16.56
N ASP A 6 -2.14 17.93 15.26
CA ASP A 6 -3.17 18.83 14.77
C ASP A 6 -4.54 18.14 14.84
N ARG A 7 -5.32 18.55 15.84
CA ARG A 7 -6.67 18.02 16.08
C ARG A 7 -7.70 18.47 15.02
N SER A 8 -7.34 19.36 14.09
CA SER A 8 -8.22 19.79 13.01
C SER A 8 -8.37 18.74 11.91
N ILE A 9 -7.43 17.80 11.79
CA ILE A 9 -7.49 16.70 10.83
C ILE A 9 -7.71 15.38 11.60
N TYR A 10 -8.75 14.65 11.22
CA TYR A 10 -9.04 13.37 11.85
C TYR A 10 -7.88 12.37 11.67
N SER A 11 -7.42 11.81 12.78
CA SER A 11 -6.49 10.69 12.85
C SER A 11 -7.10 9.57 13.70
N PRO A 12 -7.04 8.30 13.26
CA PRO A 12 -7.50 7.16 14.06
C PRO A 12 -6.85 7.08 15.46
N ARG A 13 -5.67 7.68 15.64
CA ARG A 13 -5.00 7.80 16.93
C ARG A 13 -5.85 8.53 17.96
N HIS A 14 -6.53 9.62 17.58
CA HIS A 14 -7.38 10.37 18.52
C HIS A 14 -8.56 9.53 19.02
N THR A 15 -9.16 8.71 18.15
CA THR A 15 -10.23 7.80 18.54
C THR A 15 -9.70 6.70 19.47
N LEU A 16 -8.52 6.13 19.15
CA LEU A 16 -7.90 5.11 19.99
C LEU A 16 -7.54 5.66 21.37
N ASP A 17 -6.89 6.82 21.44
CA ASP A 17 -6.51 7.47 22.70
C ASP A 17 -7.75 7.72 23.57
N ARG A 18 -8.84 8.26 22.98
CA ARG A 18 -10.11 8.41 23.69
C ARG A 18 -10.71 7.10 24.21
N LEU A 19 -10.63 6.02 23.42
CA LEU A 19 -11.14 4.71 23.85
C LEU A 19 -10.30 4.12 24.99
N VAL A 20 -9.01 4.40 25.02
CA VAL A 20 -8.11 4.02 26.12
C VAL A 20 -8.43 4.85 27.37
N ASP A 21 -8.56 6.17 27.23
CA ASP A 21 -8.91 7.08 28.33
C ASP A 21 -10.28 6.74 28.94
N ASP A 22 -11.25 6.35 28.11
CA ASP A 22 -12.58 5.88 28.54
C ASP A 22 -12.57 4.47 29.17
N GLY A 23 -11.41 3.78 29.23
CA GLY A 23 -11.30 2.41 29.73
C GLY A 23 -11.96 1.34 28.85
N LYS A 24 -12.28 1.65 27.59
CA LYS A 24 -12.93 0.73 26.63
C LYS A 24 -11.94 -0.16 25.88
N VAL A 25 -10.67 0.23 25.84
CA VAL A 25 -9.58 -0.49 25.18
C VAL A 25 -8.37 -0.54 26.10
N VAL A 26 -7.80 -1.74 26.29
CA VAL A 26 -6.48 -1.90 26.90
C VAL A 26 -5.45 -1.97 25.78
N LEU A 27 -4.53 -1.01 25.74
CA LEU A 27 -3.50 -0.93 24.72
C LEU A 27 -2.15 -1.40 25.25
N HIS A 28 -1.68 -2.56 24.79
CA HIS A 28 -0.33 -3.04 25.06
C HIS A 28 0.62 -2.58 23.94
N ARG A 29 1.71 -1.91 24.32
CA ARG A 29 2.76 -1.43 23.40
C ARG A 29 4.05 -2.20 23.63
N GLY A 30 4.91 -2.24 22.60
CA GLY A 30 6.21 -2.90 22.70
C GLY A 30 6.13 -4.43 22.65
N LEU A 31 4.97 -5.00 22.28
CA LEU A 31 4.80 -6.43 22.10
C LEU A 31 4.79 -6.79 20.61
N LEU A 32 5.51 -7.84 20.25
CA LEU A 32 5.47 -8.47 18.94
C LEU A 32 4.64 -9.74 19.05
N VAL A 33 3.49 -9.79 18.37
CA VAL A 33 2.71 -11.03 18.22
C VAL A 33 3.43 -11.96 17.25
N GLU A 34 3.64 -13.21 17.66
CA GLU A 34 4.41 -14.20 16.90
C GLU A 34 3.48 -15.26 16.29
N SER A 35 2.54 -15.78 17.09
CA SER A 35 1.60 -16.82 16.65
C SER A 35 0.34 -16.85 17.53
N TRP A 36 -0.61 -17.70 17.16
CA TRP A 36 -1.77 -18.04 17.97
C TRP A 36 -2.09 -19.53 17.85
N THR A 37 -2.85 -20.05 18.80
CA THR A 37 -3.51 -21.36 18.73
C THR A 37 -4.98 -21.19 19.08
N GLU A 38 -5.85 -21.99 18.46
CA GLU A 38 -7.29 -21.96 18.72
C GLU A 38 -7.76 -23.34 19.15
N ASP A 39 -8.66 -23.36 20.13
CA ASP A 39 -9.40 -24.53 20.57
C ASP A 39 -10.89 -24.20 20.75
N GLU A 40 -11.67 -25.12 21.30
CA GLU A 40 -13.12 -24.94 21.51
C GLU A 40 -13.45 -23.82 22.52
N THR A 41 -12.50 -23.43 23.37
CA THR A 41 -12.71 -22.44 24.44
C THR A 41 -12.34 -21.02 24.03
N GLY A 42 -11.49 -20.86 23.02
CA GLY A 42 -11.11 -19.57 22.47
C GLY A 42 -9.77 -19.60 21.74
N VAL A 43 -9.14 -18.42 21.69
CA VAL A 43 -7.86 -18.17 21.00
C VAL A 43 -6.81 -17.75 22.03
N ARG A 44 -5.68 -18.45 22.01
CA ARG A 44 -4.48 -18.10 22.76
C ARG A 44 -3.46 -17.44 21.84
N VAL A 45 -3.04 -16.23 22.17
CA VAL A 45 -2.09 -15.44 21.39
C VAL A 45 -0.74 -15.41 22.09
N PHE A 46 0.32 -15.75 21.35
CA PHE A 46 1.70 -15.73 21.83
C PHE A 46 2.40 -14.48 21.31
N ALA A 47 2.95 -13.71 22.23
CA ALA A 47 3.68 -12.49 21.94
C ALA A 47 4.97 -12.45 22.73
N ARG A 48 5.85 -11.53 22.34
CA ARG A 48 7.11 -11.28 23.02
C ARG A 48 7.33 -9.80 23.20
N ASP A 49 7.80 -9.41 24.37
CA ASP A 49 8.21 -8.05 24.64
C ASP A 49 9.50 -7.72 23.87
N ILE A 50 9.47 -6.65 23.08
CA ILE A 50 10.55 -6.29 22.16
C ILE A 50 11.80 -5.85 22.93
N ALA A 51 11.67 -5.23 24.10
CA ALA A 51 12.80 -4.74 24.87
C ALA A 51 13.49 -5.86 25.67
N THR A 52 12.70 -6.66 26.37
CA THR A 52 13.17 -7.69 27.30
C THR A 52 13.29 -9.07 26.67
N GLN A 53 12.67 -9.28 25.51
CA GLN A 53 12.53 -10.58 24.85
C GLN A 53 11.70 -11.59 25.67
N ALA A 54 11.02 -11.15 26.74
CA ALA A 54 10.19 -12.02 27.56
C ALA A 54 8.90 -12.43 26.82
N SER A 55 8.55 -13.71 26.91
CA SER A 55 7.30 -14.23 26.36
C SER A 55 6.10 -13.75 27.17
N THR A 56 5.00 -13.47 26.48
CA THR A 56 3.71 -13.07 27.04
C THR A 56 2.60 -13.80 26.29
N THR A 57 1.56 -14.19 27.02
CA THR A 57 0.41 -14.90 26.45
C THR A 57 -0.87 -14.18 26.79
N PHE A 58 -1.77 -14.09 25.82
CA PHE A 58 -3.12 -13.55 25.99
C PHE A 58 -4.14 -14.62 25.64
N GLU A 59 -5.26 -14.64 26.37
CA GLU A 59 -6.40 -15.49 26.07
C GLU A 59 -7.59 -14.59 25.72
N THR A 60 -8.27 -14.92 24.62
CA THR A 60 -9.42 -14.16 24.11
C THR A 60 -10.44 -15.10 23.49
N ARG A 61 -11.70 -14.68 23.41
CA ARG A 61 -12.73 -15.41 22.66
C ARG A 61 -12.62 -15.22 21.16
N THR A 62 -12.08 -14.09 20.72
CA THR A 62 -12.03 -13.70 19.31
C THR A 62 -10.75 -12.94 19.02
N LEU A 63 -10.12 -13.25 17.88
CA LEU A 63 -8.91 -12.62 17.41
C LEU A 63 -9.16 -11.89 16.08
N LEU A 64 -8.90 -10.59 16.04
CA LEU A 64 -8.86 -9.80 14.80
C LEU A 64 -7.41 -9.44 14.48
N LEU A 65 -6.90 -9.91 13.34
CA LEU A 65 -5.57 -9.59 12.85
C LEU A 65 -5.63 -8.36 11.93
N ALA A 66 -4.88 -7.33 12.30
CA ALA A 66 -4.76 -6.08 11.55
C ALA A 66 -3.31 -5.54 11.56
N ALA A 67 -2.33 -6.44 11.42
CA ALA A 67 -0.89 -6.12 11.46
C ALA A 67 -0.34 -5.58 10.12
N GLY A 68 -1.21 -5.39 9.12
CA GLY A 68 -0.86 -5.06 7.75
C GLY A 68 -0.59 -6.34 6.94
N ALA A 69 -0.84 -6.31 5.63
CA ALA A 69 -0.90 -7.51 4.80
C ALA A 69 0.28 -8.50 4.99
N ILE A 70 1.50 -7.98 5.02
CA ILE A 70 2.72 -8.80 5.16
C ILE A 70 2.81 -9.44 6.55
N ASN A 71 2.65 -8.67 7.61
CA ASN A 71 2.82 -9.18 8.98
C ASN A 71 1.66 -10.07 9.40
N THR A 72 0.44 -9.73 9.00
CA THR A 72 -0.73 -10.59 9.23
C THR A 72 -0.54 -11.95 8.56
N SER A 73 -0.07 -11.99 7.31
CA SER A 73 0.26 -13.25 6.65
C SER A 73 1.40 -14.01 7.33
N LYS A 74 2.43 -13.31 7.83
CA LYS A 74 3.49 -13.93 8.61
C LYS A 74 2.92 -14.63 9.85
N ILE A 75 2.12 -13.93 10.64
CA ILE A 75 1.50 -14.46 11.87
C ILE A 75 0.64 -15.68 11.52
N VAL A 76 -0.15 -15.61 10.45
CA VAL A 76 -1.00 -16.74 10.02
C VAL A 76 -0.16 -17.95 9.63
N LEU A 77 0.86 -17.79 8.77
CA LEU A 77 1.75 -18.90 8.38
C LEU A 77 2.50 -19.48 9.58
N GLN A 78 3.00 -18.62 10.48
CA GLN A 78 3.71 -19.02 11.69
C GLN A 78 2.80 -19.82 12.64
N SER A 79 1.53 -19.43 12.76
CA SER A 79 0.55 -20.11 13.62
C SER A 79 0.13 -21.49 13.10
N HIS A 80 0.35 -21.76 11.82
CA HIS A 80 0.08 -23.06 11.19
C HIS A 80 1.36 -23.89 10.95
N ASP A 81 2.52 -23.42 11.43
CA ASP A 81 3.82 -24.02 11.15
C ASP A 81 4.06 -24.29 9.65
N ASP A 82 3.55 -23.39 8.79
CA ASP A 82 3.63 -23.54 7.35
C ASP A 82 4.79 -22.76 6.75
N TYR A 83 5.83 -23.51 6.41
CA TYR A 83 7.07 -23.02 5.81
C TYR A 83 7.16 -23.30 4.31
N HIS A 84 6.07 -23.74 3.69
CA HIS A 84 6.03 -24.28 2.34
C HIS A 84 5.07 -23.50 1.42
N THR A 85 3.95 -23.02 1.95
CA THR A 85 2.97 -22.27 1.15
C THR A 85 3.52 -20.91 0.71
N SER A 86 3.34 -20.61 -0.57
CA SER A 86 3.66 -19.31 -1.16
C SER A 86 2.37 -18.54 -1.39
N LEU A 87 2.11 -17.55 -0.54
CA LEU A 87 0.92 -16.69 -0.64
C LEU A 87 1.13 -15.60 -1.69
N PRO A 88 0.08 -15.16 -2.40
CA PRO A 88 0.17 -14.00 -3.28
C PRO A 88 0.43 -12.72 -2.46
N LEU A 89 1.03 -11.72 -3.09
CA LEU A 89 1.23 -10.40 -2.52
C LEU A 89 0.90 -9.38 -3.61
N LEU A 90 -0.33 -8.85 -3.57
CA LEU A 90 -0.77 -7.83 -4.50
C LEU A 90 -0.06 -6.51 -4.19
N GLU A 91 0.29 -5.78 -5.25
CA GLU A 91 0.72 -4.40 -5.20
C GLU A 91 0.23 -3.65 -6.44
N ASN A 92 0.37 -2.32 -6.47
CA ASN A 92 0.01 -1.52 -7.63
C ASN A 92 1.21 -1.31 -8.55
N PRO A 93 1.23 -1.89 -9.77
CA PRO A 93 2.22 -1.52 -10.76
C PRO A 93 2.11 -0.02 -11.06
N ALA A 94 3.25 0.63 -11.24
CA ALA A 94 3.27 2.07 -11.49
C ALA A 94 4.27 2.45 -12.58
N LEU A 95 3.97 3.55 -13.25
CA LEU A 95 4.87 4.26 -14.15
C LEU A 95 5.08 5.69 -13.65
N GLN A 96 6.27 6.22 -13.82
CA GLN A 96 6.57 7.62 -13.58
C GLN A 96 6.80 8.31 -14.93
N LEU A 97 5.99 9.33 -15.21
CA LEU A 97 6.05 10.12 -16.43
C LEU A 97 6.52 11.53 -16.06
N PRO A 98 7.74 11.92 -16.40
CA PRO A 98 8.11 13.33 -16.34
C PRO A 98 7.32 14.08 -17.41
N LEU A 99 6.67 15.17 -17.00
CA LEU A 99 5.96 16.08 -17.88
C LEU A 99 6.66 17.44 -17.85
N VAL A 100 6.77 18.07 -19.00
CA VAL A 100 7.31 19.43 -19.17
C VAL A 100 6.17 20.32 -19.66
N LEU A 101 6.00 21.47 -19.03
CA LEU A 101 5.06 22.52 -19.44
C LEU A 101 5.86 23.59 -20.20
N PRO A 102 5.88 23.61 -21.55
CA PRO A 102 6.75 24.50 -22.31
C PRO A 102 6.54 25.99 -21.98
N GLU A 103 5.31 26.39 -21.66
CA GLU A 103 4.95 27.76 -21.29
C GLU A 103 5.58 28.23 -19.96
N ALA A 104 5.94 27.29 -19.09
CA ALA A 104 6.59 27.58 -17.81
C ALA A 104 8.13 27.55 -17.89
N PHE A 105 8.69 27.30 -19.07
CA PHE A 105 10.14 27.23 -19.23
C PHE A 105 10.80 28.59 -18.94
N GLY A 106 11.81 28.58 -18.07
CA GLY A 106 12.53 29.78 -17.67
C GLY A 106 11.80 30.69 -16.67
N GLN A 107 10.58 30.33 -16.24
CA GLN A 107 9.89 31.03 -15.16
C GLN A 107 10.67 30.92 -13.84
N PRO A 108 10.45 31.83 -12.88
CA PRO A 108 10.97 31.65 -11.53
C PRO A 108 10.45 30.36 -10.91
N LEU A 109 11.33 29.61 -10.23
CA LEU A 109 10.91 28.43 -9.49
C LEU A 109 10.03 28.85 -8.30
N GLN A 110 8.85 28.26 -8.19
CA GLN A 110 8.00 28.48 -7.03
C GLN A 110 8.60 27.79 -5.80
N THR A 111 8.98 28.57 -4.79
CA THR A 111 9.52 28.06 -3.52
C THR A 111 8.44 27.78 -2.50
N ASP A 112 7.28 28.43 -2.64
CA ASP A 112 6.11 28.27 -1.79
C ASP A 112 5.10 27.35 -2.49
N ALA A 113 5.49 26.10 -2.73
CA ALA A 113 4.64 25.12 -3.37
C ALA A 113 4.38 23.91 -2.47
N PHE A 114 3.21 23.32 -2.66
CA PHE A 114 2.80 22.11 -1.97
C PHE A 114 3.15 20.90 -2.83
N GLY A 115 4.22 20.19 -2.48
CA GLY A 115 4.78 19.06 -3.23
C GLY A 115 3.99 17.75 -3.16
N LEU A 116 2.73 17.78 -2.72
CA LEU A 116 1.85 16.60 -2.81
C LEU A 116 1.09 16.58 -4.15
N VAL A 117 0.22 15.59 -4.32
CA VAL A 117 -0.62 15.44 -5.50
C VAL A 117 -1.54 16.65 -5.63
N GLN A 118 -1.49 17.31 -6.79
CA GLN A 118 -2.28 18.49 -7.11
C GLN A 118 -3.47 18.15 -8.02
N LEU A 119 -3.34 17.13 -8.86
CA LEU A 119 -4.41 16.68 -9.77
C LEU A 119 -4.42 15.16 -9.90
N ASN A 120 -5.62 14.57 -9.84
CA ASN A 120 -5.84 13.16 -10.14
C ASN A 120 -6.66 13.02 -11.43
N LEU A 121 -6.19 12.18 -12.34
CA LEU A 121 -6.92 11.73 -13.51
C LEU A 121 -7.32 10.28 -13.28
N ILE A 122 -8.62 9.96 -13.36
CA ILE A 122 -9.14 8.61 -13.22
C ILE A 122 -9.95 8.28 -14.47
N TRP A 123 -9.61 7.19 -15.16
CA TRP A 123 -10.32 6.80 -16.38
C TRP A 123 -10.21 5.29 -16.63
N ASP A 124 -11.18 4.76 -17.37
CA ASP A 124 -11.10 3.42 -17.93
C ASP A 124 -10.26 3.47 -19.20
N SER A 125 -9.10 2.81 -19.16
CA SER A 125 -8.16 2.79 -20.28
C SER A 125 -8.47 1.61 -21.19
N PRO A 126 -8.96 1.83 -22.43
CA PRO A 126 -9.23 0.71 -23.34
C PRO A 126 -7.96 -0.05 -23.70
N SER A 127 -6.81 0.64 -23.78
CA SER A 127 -5.52 0.03 -24.14
C SER A 127 -4.98 -0.92 -23.08
N TYR A 128 -5.35 -0.73 -21.81
CA TYR A 128 -4.97 -1.62 -20.71
C TYR A 128 -6.13 -2.44 -20.15
N ALA A 129 -7.35 -2.27 -20.68
CA ALA A 129 -8.57 -2.90 -20.19
C ALA A 129 -8.77 -2.75 -18.66
N ALA A 130 -8.38 -1.60 -18.11
CA ALA A 130 -8.31 -1.37 -16.68
C ALA A 130 -8.60 0.10 -16.34
N ARG A 131 -9.15 0.34 -15.13
CA ARG A 131 -9.26 1.69 -14.57
C ARG A 131 -7.92 2.13 -14.01
N LEU A 132 -7.38 3.21 -14.55
CA LEU A 132 -6.09 3.77 -14.16
C LEU A 132 -6.25 5.05 -13.35
N GLN A 133 -5.24 5.38 -12.56
CA GLN A 133 -5.16 6.67 -11.87
C GLN A 133 -3.80 7.33 -12.13
N GLY A 134 -3.81 8.51 -12.77
CA GLY A 134 -2.66 9.39 -12.90
C GLY A 134 -2.68 10.46 -11.82
N SER A 135 -1.68 10.47 -10.94
CA SER A 135 -1.51 11.51 -9.90
C SER A 135 -0.40 12.46 -10.34
N ILE A 136 -0.75 13.71 -10.60
CA ILE A 136 0.19 14.77 -10.97
C ILE A 136 0.65 15.49 -9.71
N MET A 137 1.96 15.63 -9.57
CA MET A 137 2.60 16.30 -8.47
C MET A 137 3.76 17.16 -8.97
N GLU A 138 4.02 18.21 -8.23
CA GLU A 138 5.10 19.16 -8.50
C GLU A 138 6.45 18.63 -7.95
N ILE A 139 7.57 19.17 -8.41
CA ILE A 139 8.92 18.62 -8.16
C ILE A 139 9.68 19.44 -7.09
N THR A 140 8.97 20.02 -6.12
CA THR A 140 9.64 20.67 -4.98
C THR A 140 10.31 19.68 -4.03
N ALA A 141 9.85 18.43 -3.98
CA ALA A 141 10.35 17.43 -3.03
C ALA A 141 11.62 16.66 -3.46
N PRO A 142 11.80 16.24 -4.73
CA PRO A 142 13.03 15.55 -5.17
C PRO A 142 14.25 16.47 -5.15
N ARG A 143 15.43 15.93 -4.82
CA ARG A 143 16.66 16.74 -4.77
C ARG A 143 17.06 17.15 -6.19
N ARG A 144 17.26 18.45 -6.42
CA ARG A 144 17.68 19.05 -7.71
C ARG A 144 18.86 18.32 -8.39
N GLY A 145 19.77 17.73 -7.60
CA GLY A 145 20.91 16.97 -8.09
C GLY A 145 20.57 15.68 -8.84
N GLU A 146 19.39 15.09 -8.62
CA GLU A 146 18.98 13.85 -9.30
C GLU A 146 18.74 14.08 -10.81
N PHE A 147 18.13 15.22 -11.16
CA PHE A 147 17.92 15.58 -12.57
C PHE A 147 19.21 16.06 -13.25
N PHE A 148 20.12 16.69 -12.51
CA PHE A 148 21.39 17.17 -13.05
C PHE A 148 22.24 16.03 -13.62
N ALA A 149 22.32 14.91 -12.90
CA ALA A 149 23.08 13.74 -13.34
C ALA A 149 22.40 12.96 -14.49
N SER A 150 21.12 13.23 -14.76
CA SER A 150 20.32 12.48 -15.73
C SER A 150 20.31 13.10 -17.14
N LEU A 151 20.82 14.33 -17.30
CA LEU A 151 20.88 15.03 -18.58
C LEU A 151 22.20 14.71 -19.31
N PRO A 152 22.19 14.50 -20.65
CA PRO A 152 23.34 14.01 -21.40
C PRO A 152 24.37 15.09 -21.77
N TYR A 153 24.29 16.31 -21.22
CA TYR A 153 25.20 17.41 -21.56
C TYR A 153 26.34 17.57 -20.55
N ALA A 154 27.31 18.43 -20.89
CA ALA A 154 28.39 18.76 -19.97
C ALA A 154 27.84 19.42 -18.70
N ALA A 155 28.56 19.28 -17.58
CA ALA A 155 28.12 19.76 -16.26
C ALA A 155 27.64 21.23 -16.26
N ARG A 156 28.34 22.13 -16.97
CA ARG A 156 27.94 23.55 -17.06
C ARG A 156 26.61 23.73 -17.80
N ASP A 157 26.41 23.00 -18.88
CA ASP A 157 25.22 23.07 -19.71
C ASP A 157 24.01 22.42 -19.01
N ASN A 158 24.22 21.30 -18.31
CA ASN A 158 23.21 20.69 -17.45
C ASN A 158 22.76 21.68 -16.36
N LEU A 159 23.70 22.40 -15.74
CA LEU A 159 23.38 23.39 -14.70
C LEU A 159 22.60 24.58 -15.27
N ALA A 160 22.95 25.05 -16.47
CA ALA A 160 22.20 26.11 -17.14
C ALA A 160 20.79 25.64 -17.52
N LEU A 161 20.68 24.47 -18.16
CA LEU A 161 19.40 23.92 -18.62
C LEU A 161 18.45 23.62 -17.46
N ILE A 162 18.95 22.97 -16.40
CA ILE A 162 18.11 22.56 -15.27
C ILE A 162 17.49 23.77 -14.55
N ARG A 163 18.19 24.92 -14.51
CA ARG A 163 17.69 26.16 -13.91
C ARG A 163 16.41 26.65 -14.62
N HIS A 164 16.35 26.50 -15.94
CA HIS A 164 15.20 26.93 -16.74
C HIS A 164 14.14 25.83 -16.90
N LEU A 165 14.56 24.57 -16.83
CA LEU A 165 13.69 23.41 -17.02
C LEU A 165 12.90 23.06 -15.75
N LEU A 166 13.53 23.10 -14.56
CA LEU A 166 12.88 22.68 -13.30
C LEU A 166 11.51 23.34 -13.05
N PRO A 167 11.35 24.68 -13.21
CA PRO A 167 10.05 25.35 -13.02
C PRO A 167 8.95 24.83 -13.96
N ALA A 168 9.33 24.26 -15.10
CA ALA A 168 8.43 23.69 -16.08
C ALA A 168 8.16 22.19 -15.87
N MET A 169 8.83 21.53 -14.93
CA MET A 169 8.70 20.09 -14.76
C MET A 169 7.67 19.74 -13.68
N ILE A 170 6.82 18.78 -14.00
CA ILE A 170 5.93 18.08 -13.08
C ILE A 170 6.04 16.58 -13.32
N VAL A 171 5.68 15.75 -12.35
CA VAL A 171 5.68 14.30 -12.51
C VAL A 171 4.26 13.77 -12.40
N MET A 172 3.89 12.89 -13.32
CA MET A 172 2.72 12.05 -13.17
C MET A 172 3.16 10.66 -12.69
N GLN A 173 2.65 10.24 -11.54
CA GLN A 173 2.65 8.83 -11.14
C GLN A 173 1.39 8.18 -11.68
N LEU A 174 1.55 7.25 -12.63
CA LEU A 174 0.46 6.50 -13.22
C LEU A 174 0.37 5.13 -12.57
N PHE A 175 -0.71 4.90 -11.82
CA PHE A 175 -0.97 3.66 -11.10
C PHE A 175 -1.93 2.75 -11.86
N PHE A 176 -1.67 1.46 -11.76
CA PHE A 176 -2.44 0.38 -12.36
C PHE A 176 -3.04 -0.50 -11.25
N PRO A 177 -4.22 -1.10 -11.48
CA PRO A 177 -4.75 -2.10 -10.53
C PRO A 177 -3.80 -3.29 -10.44
N GLY A 178 -3.78 -3.97 -9.29
CA GLY A 178 -2.88 -5.09 -9.02
C GLY A 178 -3.05 -6.23 -10.01
N SER A 179 -4.25 -6.40 -10.58
CA SER A 179 -4.54 -7.35 -11.66
C SER A 179 -3.87 -7.04 -13.00
N SER A 180 -3.18 -5.89 -13.14
CA SER A 180 -2.47 -5.54 -14.38
C SER A 180 -1.16 -6.31 -14.57
N GLN A 181 -0.68 -6.98 -13.52
CA GLN A 181 0.48 -7.86 -13.55
C GLN A 181 0.22 -9.07 -12.64
N GLU A 182 1.03 -10.11 -12.80
CA GLU A 182 1.05 -11.19 -11.82
C GLU A 182 1.40 -10.62 -10.43
N PRO A 183 0.86 -11.18 -9.35
CA PRO A 183 1.26 -10.74 -8.02
C PRO A 183 2.66 -11.24 -7.68
N GLY A 184 3.34 -10.49 -6.80
CA GLY A 184 4.48 -11.04 -6.08
C GLY A 184 4.04 -12.19 -5.17
N THR A 185 5.00 -12.82 -4.52
CA THR A 185 4.71 -13.88 -3.54
C THR A 185 5.41 -13.67 -2.23
N LEU A 186 4.83 -14.21 -1.17
CA LEU A 186 5.31 -14.18 0.20
C LEU A 186 5.27 -15.59 0.80
N GLN A 187 6.38 -16.04 1.38
CA GLN A 187 6.50 -17.33 2.04
C GLN A 187 7.29 -17.20 3.34
N LEU A 188 6.86 -17.91 4.38
CA LEU A 188 7.60 -18.04 5.63
C LEU A 188 8.72 -19.07 5.51
N GLN A 189 9.92 -18.73 5.95
CA GLN A 189 11.06 -19.63 6.01
C GLN A 189 11.23 -20.19 7.43
N ARG A 190 11.86 -21.37 7.55
CA ARG A 190 12.12 -22.04 8.85
C ARG A 190 12.94 -21.22 9.85
N ASN A 191 13.66 -20.20 9.39
CA ASN A 191 14.41 -19.26 10.23
C ASN A 191 13.55 -18.08 10.74
N GLY A 192 12.23 -18.11 10.52
CA GLY A 192 11.29 -17.05 10.93
C GLY A 192 11.30 -15.81 10.04
N ARG A 193 12.06 -15.80 8.93
CA ARG A 193 12.07 -14.69 7.95
C ARG A 193 11.06 -14.94 6.84
N LEU A 194 10.53 -13.85 6.28
CA LEU A 194 9.73 -13.92 5.06
C LEU A 194 10.64 -13.82 3.84
N ARG A 195 10.43 -14.72 2.88
CA ARG A 195 10.92 -14.59 1.51
C ARG A 195 9.81 -13.94 0.68
N ILE A 196 10.08 -12.74 0.19
CA ILE A 196 9.20 -12.05 -0.77
C ILE A 196 9.87 -12.11 -2.14
N THR A 197 9.15 -12.62 -3.13
CA THR A 197 9.63 -12.73 -4.51
C THR A 197 8.77 -11.85 -5.41
N GLY A 198 9.38 -10.84 -6.01
CA GLY A 198 8.75 -10.03 -7.06
C GLY A 198 9.22 -10.45 -8.45
N HIS A 199 8.74 -9.73 -9.46
CA HIS A 199 9.18 -9.84 -10.85
C HIS A 199 9.45 -8.43 -11.41
N PRO A 200 10.17 -8.28 -12.52
CA PRO A 200 10.31 -6.99 -13.18
C PRO A 200 8.96 -6.39 -13.57
N ASN A 201 8.83 -5.07 -13.51
CA ASN A 201 7.66 -4.39 -14.06
C ASN A 201 7.72 -4.45 -15.59
N THR A 202 6.74 -5.13 -16.19
CA THR A 202 6.64 -5.42 -17.63
C THR A 202 5.58 -4.59 -18.35
N LEU A 203 5.04 -3.52 -17.74
CA LEU A 203 4.00 -2.70 -18.36
C LEU A 203 4.42 -2.21 -19.76
N ASP A 204 3.55 -2.41 -20.73
CA ASP A 204 3.81 -2.04 -22.12
C ASP A 204 3.66 -0.53 -22.31
N LEU A 205 4.76 0.19 -22.51
CA LEU A 205 4.77 1.64 -22.66
C LEU A 205 4.18 2.11 -24.01
N THR A 206 4.10 1.23 -25.02
CA THR A 206 3.58 1.61 -26.35
C THR A 206 2.09 1.98 -26.28
N ARG A 207 1.37 1.39 -25.32
CA ARG A 207 -0.04 1.65 -25.03
C ARG A 207 -0.32 3.03 -24.44
N LEU A 208 0.70 3.78 -24.02
CA LEU A 208 0.55 5.14 -23.48
C LEU A 208 0.38 6.20 -24.57
N GLN A 209 0.47 5.85 -25.85
CA GLN A 209 0.43 6.82 -26.95
C GLN A 209 -0.81 7.74 -26.90
N PHE A 210 -1.96 7.23 -26.48
CA PHE A 210 -3.19 8.01 -26.36
C PHE A 210 -3.08 9.03 -25.22
N LEU A 211 -2.65 8.58 -24.04
CA LEU A 211 -2.42 9.45 -22.88
C LEU A 211 -1.40 10.55 -23.21
N LEU A 212 -0.27 10.21 -23.83
CA LEU A 212 0.76 11.18 -24.20
C LEU A 212 0.26 12.22 -25.20
N ARG A 213 -0.57 11.82 -26.18
CA ARG A 213 -1.21 12.77 -27.11
C ARG A 213 -2.21 13.67 -26.40
N TYR A 214 -2.98 13.13 -25.46
CA TYR A 214 -3.95 13.89 -24.69
C TYR A 214 -3.28 14.91 -23.78
N LEU A 215 -2.27 14.49 -23.00
CA LEU A 215 -1.47 15.38 -22.16
C LEU A 215 -0.81 16.50 -22.98
N ARG A 216 -0.30 16.19 -24.17
CA ARG A 216 0.28 17.21 -25.06
C ARG A 216 -0.74 18.27 -25.48
N LYS A 217 -2.00 17.87 -25.75
CA LYS A 217 -3.08 18.83 -26.05
C LYS A 217 -3.42 19.72 -24.86
N LEU A 218 -3.17 19.26 -23.64
CA LEU A 218 -3.30 20.03 -22.40
C LEU A 218 -2.04 20.85 -22.07
N GLY A 219 -1.06 20.93 -22.98
CA GLY A 219 0.19 21.66 -22.76
C GLY A 219 1.27 20.89 -22.00
N ALA A 220 1.01 19.65 -21.58
CA ALA A 220 1.96 18.82 -20.83
C ALA A 220 2.67 17.81 -21.74
N TRP A 221 3.98 17.98 -21.89
CA TRP A 221 4.79 17.23 -22.84
C TRP A 221 5.59 16.15 -22.14
N SER A 222 5.58 14.94 -22.69
CA SER A 222 6.43 13.85 -22.24
C SER A 222 6.86 12.99 -23.43
N PHE A 223 7.93 12.24 -23.23
CA PHE A 223 8.53 11.37 -24.24
C PHE A 223 8.63 9.93 -23.70
N PRO A 224 8.27 8.90 -24.49
CA PRO A 224 8.26 7.51 -24.04
C PRO A 224 9.59 7.03 -23.42
N ARG A 225 10.72 7.52 -23.94
CA ARG A 225 12.06 7.17 -23.43
C ARG A 225 12.37 7.69 -22.03
N LEU A 226 11.61 8.68 -21.56
CA LEU A 226 11.76 9.26 -20.22
C LEU A 226 10.83 8.59 -19.19
N ILE A 227 9.93 7.71 -19.64
CA ILE A 227 8.98 7.05 -18.76
C ILE A 227 9.68 5.93 -18.01
N VAL A 228 9.62 5.98 -16.69
CA VAL A 228 10.25 5.01 -15.81
C VAL A 228 9.21 3.98 -15.39
N ARG A 229 9.54 2.69 -15.54
CA ARG A 229 8.80 1.62 -14.89
C ARG A 229 9.25 1.55 -13.44
N VAL A 230 8.32 1.78 -12.52
CA VAL A 230 8.63 1.67 -11.09
C VAL A 230 8.90 0.20 -10.78
N PRO A 231 10.01 -0.14 -10.10
CA PRO A 231 10.28 -1.51 -9.70
C PRO A 231 9.15 -2.05 -8.81
N THR A 232 8.76 -3.29 -9.08
CA THR A 232 7.87 -4.10 -8.24
C THR A 232 8.42 -4.12 -6.81
N GLY A 233 7.55 -3.95 -5.83
CA GLY A 233 7.83 -3.77 -4.41
C GLY A 233 7.82 -2.31 -3.96
N HIS A 234 7.87 -1.32 -4.86
CA HIS A 234 7.98 0.09 -4.47
C HIS A 234 6.62 0.78 -4.29
N ALA A 235 5.50 0.10 -4.55
CA ALA A 235 4.16 0.69 -4.45
C ALA A 235 3.71 1.01 -3.02
N VAL A 236 4.41 0.46 -2.00
CA VAL A 236 4.16 0.57 -0.54
C VAL A 236 2.76 0.15 -0.05
N HIS A 237 1.85 -0.23 -0.95
CA HIS A 237 0.51 -0.70 -0.69
C HIS A 237 0.43 -2.18 -1.03
N TYR A 238 0.41 -3.03 0.00
CA TYR A 238 0.34 -4.48 -0.17
C TYR A 238 -1.02 -5.02 0.27
N ALA A 239 -1.49 -6.03 -0.45
CA ALA A 239 -2.80 -6.62 -0.20
C ALA A 239 -2.89 -8.09 -0.64
N GLY A 240 -4.01 -8.71 -0.30
CA GLY A 240 -4.52 -9.93 -0.94
C GLY A 240 -3.75 -11.22 -0.74
N SER A 241 -2.94 -11.27 0.31
CA SER A 241 -2.24 -12.48 0.73
C SER A 241 -3.11 -13.52 1.43
N LEU A 242 -4.30 -13.12 1.91
CA LEU A 242 -5.31 -13.99 2.55
C LEU A 242 -6.72 -13.66 1.99
N PRO A 243 -6.94 -13.73 0.66
CA PRO A 243 -8.05 -13.04 0.01
C PRO A 243 -9.41 -13.58 0.44
N MET A 244 -10.41 -12.70 0.51
CA MET A 244 -11.80 -13.10 0.69
C MET A 244 -12.32 -13.84 -0.55
N ARG A 245 -13.04 -14.95 -0.36
CA ARG A 245 -13.68 -15.72 -1.43
C ARG A 245 -15.08 -16.16 -1.02
N ALA A 246 -15.94 -16.40 -2.01
CA ALA A 246 -17.30 -16.90 -1.77
C ALA A 246 -17.28 -18.32 -1.18
N VAL A 247 -16.37 -19.17 -1.65
CA VAL A 247 -16.05 -20.48 -1.09
C VAL A 247 -14.57 -20.47 -0.74
N PRO A 248 -14.20 -20.11 0.50
CA PRO A 248 -12.80 -19.98 0.86
C PRO A 248 -12.15 -21.36 1.04
N ALA A 249 -10.88 -21.43 0.63
CA ALA A 249 -9.97 -22.55 0.89
C ALA A 249 -8.89 -22.15 1.90
N GLN A 250 -7.87 -23.00 2.08
CA GLN A 250 -6.73 -22.71 2.96
C GLN A 250 -6.14 -21.31 2.68
N TYR A 251 -5.88 -20.55 3.76
CA TYR A 251 -5.37 -19.18 3.72
C TYR A 251 -6.23 -18.19 2.93
N GLN A 252 -7.54 -18.39 2.93
CA GLN A 252 -8.52 -17.45 2.41
C GLN A 252 -9.51 -17.09 3.50
N CYS A 253 -10.20 -15.98 3.32
CA CYS A 253 -11.24 -15.54 4.25
C CYS A 253 -12.63 -15.73 3.64
N ASP A 254 -13.64 -15.97 4.47
CA ASP A 254 -15.03 -15.81 4.04
C ASP A 254 -15.40 -14.31 3.90
N ALA A 255 -16.61 -14.03 3.43
CA ALA A 255 -17.08 -12.65 3.25
C ALA A 255 -17.12 -11.84 4.57
N THR A 256 -17.16 -12.48 5.74
CA THR A 256 -17.13 -11.80 7.04
C THR A 256 -15.71 -11.51 7.53
N GLY A 257 -14.69 -11.93 6.76
CA GLY A 257 -13.28 -11.79 7.10
C GLY A 257 -12.75 -12.92 7.98
N ARG A 258 -13.54 -13.96 8.27
CA ARG A 258 -13.09 -15.11 9.06
C ARG A 258 -12.12 -15.96 8.24
N LEU A 259 -10.98 -16.30 8.83
CA LEU A 259 -9.97 -17.14 8.20
C LEU A 259 -10.48 -18.58 8.07
N HIS A 260 -10.37 -19.16 6.88
CA HIS A 260 -10.79 -20.53 6.63
C HIS A 260 -10.07 -21.52 7.54
N GLY A 261 -10.82 -22.50 8.07
CA GLY A 261 -10.30 -23.50 9.01
C GLY A 261 -10.27 -23.03 10.47
N THR A 262 -10.69 -21.79 10.75
CA THR A 262 -10.75 -21.24 12.12
C THR A 262 -12.20 -20.97 12.55
N LEU A 263 -12.42 -20.92 13.86
CA LEU A 263 -13.73 -20.63 14.45
C LEU A 263 -13.89 -19.12 14.71
N ASN A 264 -12.87 -18.49 15.29
CA ASN A 264 -12.91 -17.14 15.87
C ASN A 264 -11.70 -16.26 15.48
N VAL A 265 -11.02 -16.56 14.36
CA VAL A 265 -9.90 -15.75 13.85
C VAL A 265 -10.32 -15.01 12.58
N TYR A 266 -10.15 -13.69 12.58
CA TYR A 266 -10.60 -12.78 11.52
C TYR A 266 -9.46 -11.90 11.00
N ILE A 267 -9.46 -11.62 9.71
CA ILE A 267 -8.48 -10.76 9.03
C ILE A 267 -9.13 -9.42 8.70
N ALA A 268 -8.76 -8.37 9.42
CA ALA A 268 -9.37 -7.05 9.35
C ALA A 268 -8.51 -5.99 8.61
N ASP A 269 -7.46 -6.41 7.92
CA ASP A 269 -6.61 -5.54 7.11
C ASP A 269 -6.62 -5.93 5.62
N SER A 270 -5.71 -5.34 4.85
CA SER A 270 -5.59 -5.55 3.42
C SER A 270 -5.13 -6.95 3.00
N ALA A 271 -4.64 -7.81 3.90
CA ALA A 271 -4.40 -9.22 3.54
C ALA A 271 -5.68 -9.87 3.00
N SER A 272 -6.84 -9.47 3.53
CA SER A 272 -8.15 -10.02 3.15
C SER A 272 -8.67 -9.57 1.76
N PHE A 273 -8.01 -8.62 1.10
CA PHE A 273 -8.53 -8.04 -0.14
C PHE A 273 -8.42 -9.02 -1.32
N SER A 274 -9.50 -9.22 -2.06
CA SER A 274 -9.49 -10.10 -3.23
C SER A 274 -8.94 -9.45 -4.50
N ASP A 275 -8.90 -8.12 -4.52
CA ASP A 275 -8.39 -7.29 -5.62
C ASP A 275 -7.85 -5.97 -5.06
N LEU A 276 -6.96 -5.33 -5.81
CA LEU A 276 -6.32 -4.06 -5.46
C LEU A 276 -6.53 -3.04 -6.59
N PRO A 277 -7.37 -2.00 -6.40
CA PRO A 277 -7.59 -0.98 -7.42
C PRO A 277 -6.33 -0.12 -7.59
N ALA A 278 -6.22 0.63 -8.69
CA ALA A 278 -5.03 1.43 -9.02
C ALA A 278 -4.49 2.29 -7.87
N LYS A 279 -5.37 3.02 -7.17
CA LYS A 279 -5.15 3.75 -5.91
C LYS A 279 -6.54 4.31 -5.50
N ASN A 280 -6.77 4.86 -4.29
CA ASN A 280 -6.07 4.65 -3.02
C ASN A 280 -6.83 3.63 -2.17
N MET A 281 -6.13 2.73 -1.48
CA MET A 281 -6.78 1.65 -0.72
C MET A 281 -7.07 1.98 0.75
N SER A 282 -6.52 3.06 1.33
CA SER A 282 -6.62 3.32 2.77
C SER A 282 -8.07 3.43 3.27
N PHE A 283 -8.93 4.16 2.55
CA PHE A 283 -10.35 4.25 2.89
C PHE A 283 -11.09 2.93 2.72
N ALA A 284 -10.77 2.16 1.68
CA ALA A 284 -11.32 0.82 1.50
C ALA A 284 -10.92 -0.11 2.65
N MET A 285 -9.67 -0.01 3.13
CA MET A 285 -9.17 -0.80 4.25
C MET A 285 -9.88 -0.41 5.54
N MET A 286 -10.07 0.89 5.81
CA MET A 286 -10.86 1.36 6.95
C MET A 286 -12.32 0.88 6.87
N ALA A 287 -12.95 0.99 5.70
CA ALA A 287 -14.33 0.53 5.49
C ALA A 287 -14.47 -0.98 5.71
N ASN A 288 -13.51 -1.77 5.21
CA ASN A 288 -13.51 -3.22 5.40
C ASN A 288 -13.29 -3.61 6.87
N ALA A 289 -12.35 -2.95 7.57
CA ALA A 289 -12.11 -3.17 8.99
C ALA A 289 -13.37 -2.88 9.83
N MET A 290 -14.05 -1.76 9.55
CA MET A 290 -15.31 -1.39 10.21
C MET A 290 -16.42 -2.41 9.96
N ARG A 291 -16.55 -2.87 8.71
CA ARG A 291 -17.54 -3.88 8.31
C ARG A 291 -17.30 -5.20 9.05
N ILE A 292 -16.06 -5.69 9.08
CA ILE A 292 -15.68 -6.93 9.77
C ILE A 292 -15.92 -6.79 11.28
N ALA A 293 -15.43 -5.70 11.89
CA ALA A 293 -15.63 -5.44 13.31
C ALA A 293 -17.12 -5.39 13.69
N HIS A 294 -17.96 -4.78 12.86
CA HIS A 294 -19.40 -4.75 13.07
C HIS A 294 -20.02 -6.15 13.06
N THR A 295 -19.65 -6.99 12.07
CA THR A 295 -20.13 -8.37 11.98
C THR A 295 -19.70 -9.20 13.19
N VAL A 296 -18.43 -9.10 13.58
CA VAL A 296 -17.89 -9.81 14.76
C VAL A 296 -18.59 -9.34 16.04
N ALA A 297 -18.76 -8.04 16.24
CA ALA A 297 -19.46 -7.50 17.41
C ALA A 297 -20.91 -7.99 17.49
N ALA A 298 -21.60 -8.12 16.35
CA ALA A 298 -22.96 -8.66 16.31
C ALA A 298 -23.00 -10.16 16.64
N GLN A 299 -21.99 -10.93 16.26
CA GLN A 299 -21.86 -12.35 16.61
C GLN A 299 -21.60 -12.53 18.11
N ILE A 300 -20.68 -11.75 18.69
CA ILE A 300 -20.35 -11.79 20.12
C ILE A 300 -21.58 -11.45 20.98
N ARG A 301 -22.42 -10.49 20.56
CA ARG A 301 -23.64 -10.13 21.31
C ARG A 301 -24.74 -11.20 21.27
N ARG A 302 -24.67 -12.14 20.34
CA ARG A 302 -25.66 -13.22 20.17
C ARG A 302 -25.25 -14.52 20.87
N ALA A 303 -23.96 -14.67 21.20
CA ALA A 303 -23.40 -15.79 21.94
C ALA A 303 -23.55 -15.58 23.45
#